data_AF-A0A7X7LBX7-F1
#
_entry.id   AF-A0A7X7LBX7-F1
#
_cell.length_a   1.000
_cell.length_b   1.000
_cell.length_c   1.000
_cell.angle_alpha   90.00
_cell.angle_beta   90.00
_cell.angle_gamma   90.00
#
_symmetry.space_group_name_H-M   'P 1'
#
loop_
_entity.id
_entity.type
_entity.pdbx_description
1 polymer ?
#
loop_
_entity_poly.entity_id
_entity_poly.type
_entity_poly.pdbx_seq_one_letter_code
_entity_poly.pdbx_strand_id
1 'polypeptide(L)'
;MHTKRLIVLSAVFAACGATRLFAATQEWQTPPVSNILQLVADGKGGCVVASSDTNERVRVTWYDRKGAVMYESPEMLGYGPLSIINSCSSKQLLYTMYYGLPMLVQVSRNGSALPVASIGGYTIGGPIAVFPASRFADAKGFFVINVDTNIPAKRAVRYSYK
;
A
#
# COMPACT_ATOMS: atom_id res chain seq x y z
N MET A 1 -2.85 6.23 -74.19
CA MET A 1 -2.43 7.30 -73.26
C MET A 1 -3.50 7.47 -72.19
N HIS A 2 -3.07 7.72 -70.96
CA HIS A 2 -3.82 7.80 -69.68
C HIS A 2 -4.22 6.46 -69.02
N THR A 3 -4.05 6.21 -67.71
CA THR A 3 -3.20 6.71 -66.62
C THR A 3 -3.34 5.64 -65.52
N LYS A 4 -2.23 5.28 -64.87
CA LYS A 4 -2.09 4.32 -63.75
C LYS A 4 -3.07 4.57 -62.58
N ARG A 5 -3.46 3.50 -61.87
CA ARG A 5 -3.81 3.33 -60.41
C ARG A 5 -4.93 2.27 -60.30
N LEU A 6 -4.94 1.27 -59.41
CA LEU A 6 -4.49 1.23 -58.03
C LEU A 6 -4.36 -0.25 -57.60
N ILE A 7 -3.13 -0.76 -57.43
CA ILE A 7 -2.87 -1.95 -56.61
C ILE A 7 -2.60 -1.42 -55.20
N VAL A 8 -3.60 -1.33 -54.33
CA VAL A 8 -3.40 -1.27 -52.86
C VAL A 8 -4.71 -1.72 -52.20
N LEU A 9 -4.90 -3.02 -51.96
CA LEU A 9 -6.02 -3.53 -51.16
C LEU A 9 -5.58 -4.61 -50.16
N SER A 10 -4.30 -4.61 -49.77
CA SER A 10 -3.73 -5.65 -48.89
C SER A 10 -2.93 -5.08 -47.70
N ALA A 11 -3.14 -3.82 -47.32
CA ALA A 11 -2.34 -3.18 -46.26
C ALA A 11 -3.17 -2.47 -45.16
N VAL A 12 -4.44 -2.83 -44.97
CA VAL A 12 -5.28 -2.25 -43.89
C VAL A 12 -5.53 -3.22 -42.73
N PHE A 13 -5.28 -4.53 -42.89
CA PHE A 13 -5.43 -5.50 -41.80
C PHE A 13 -4.14 -5.78 -40.99
N ALA A 14 -3.01 -5.16 -41.36
CA ALA A 14 -1.77 -5.19 -40.55
C ALA A 14 -1.64 -3.98 -39.62
N ALA A 15 -2.74 -3.25 -39.38
CA ALA A 15 -2.81 -2.09 -38.50
C ALA A 15 -3.79 -2.27 -37.32
N CYS A 16 -4.23 -3.50 -37.03
CA CYS A 16 -4.57 -3.87 -35.65
C CYS A 16 -3.25 -4.09 -34.89
N GLY A 17 -2.49 -3.00 -34.80
CA GLY A 17 -1.23 -2.95 -34.08
C GLY A 17 -1.48 -3.41 -32.66
N ALA A 18 -0.74 -4.45 -32.27
CA ALA A 18 -0.41 -4.83 -30.92
C ALA A 18 -1.16 -4.01 -29.87
N THR A 19 -2.34 -4.48 -29.45
CA THR A 19 -2.79 -4.19 -28.09
C THR A 19 -1.65 -4.67 -27.22
N ARG A 20 -0.79 -3.74 -26.78
CA ARG A 20 0.17 -4.00 -25.74
C ARG A 20 -0.69 -4.44 -24.58
N LEU A 21 -0.75 -5.75 -24.33
CA LEU A 21 -1.08 -6.28 -23.03
C LEU A 21 -0.03 -5.65 -22.12
N PHE A 22 -0.39 -4.53 -21.50
CA PHE A 22 0.43 -3.85 -20.50
C PHE A 22 0.48 -4.78 -19.29
N ALA A 23 1.29 -5.84 -19.40
CA ALA A 23 1.52 -6.76 -18.31
C ALA A 23 2.19 -5.96 -17.20
N ALA A 24 1.52 -5.92 -16.04
CA ALA A 24 2.05 -5.27 -14.86
C ALA A 24 3.44 -5.83 -14.54
N THR A 25 4.40 -4.97 -14.22
CA THR A 25 5.79 -5.40 -13.93
C THR A 25 6.06 -5.29 -12.45
N GLN A 26 6.63 -6.35 -11.88
CA GLN A 26 7.10 -6.32 -10.51
C GLN A 26 8.24 -5.30 -10.37
N GLU A 27 8.09 -4.37 -9.44
CA GLU A 27 9.10 -3.32 -9.18
C GLU A 27 9.96 -3.67 -7.96
N TRP A 28 9.31 -4.02 -6.85
CA TRP A 28 9.98 -4.33 -5.58
C TRP A 28 9.05 -5.15 -4.67
N GLN A 29 9.58 -5.63 -3.56
CA GLN A 29 8.81 -6.36 -2.55
C GLN A 29 9.32 -6.02 -1.14
N THR A 30 8.43 -6.09 -0.14
CA THR A 30 8.81 -5.88 1.26
C THR A 30 9.70 -7.04 1.76
N PRO A 31 10.51 -6.81 2.80
CA PRO A 31 11.09 -7.90 3.59
C PRO A 31 9.99 -8.86 4.11
N PRO A 32 10.33 -10.14 4.38
CA PRO A 32 9.41 -11.08 5.02
C PRO A 32 9.04 -10.65 6.44
N VAL A 33 7.76 -10.76 6.78
CA VAL A 33 7.20 -10.64 8.13
C VAL A 33 6.41 -11.89 8.48
N SER A 34 6.04 -12.06 9.76
CA SER A 34 5.23 -13.22 10.18
C SER A 34 3.81 -13.15 9.63
N ASN A 35 3.16 -11.99 9.70
CA ASN A 35 1.84 -11.77 9.12
C ASN A 35 1.61 -10.29 8.77
N ILE A 36 1.10 -10.00 7.58
CA ILE A 36 0.60 -8.68 7.18
C ILE A 36 -0.86 -8.57 7.60
N LEU A 37 -1.15 -7.63 8.49
CA LEU A 37 -2.49 -7.34 8.98
C LEU A 37 -3.21 -6.32 8.08
N GLN A 38 -2.47 -5.33 7.57
CA GLN A 38 -3.04 -4.25 6.77
C GLN A 38 -1.99 -3.70 5.80
N LEU A 39 -2.44 -3.28 4.61
CA LEU A 39 -1.60 -2.62 3.62
C LEU A 39 -2.34 -1.42 3.00
N VAL A 40 -1.69 -0.25 2.99
CA VAL A 40 -2.24 0.97 2.41
C VAL A 40 -1.22 1.60 1.46
N ALA A 41 -1.56 1.66 0.17
CA ALA A 41 -0.79 2.39 -0.84
C ALA A 41 -0.78 3.90 -0.54
N ASP A 42 0.37 4.56 -0.76
CA ASP A 42 0.57 5.98 -0.43
C ASP A 42 0.13 6.94 -1.56
N GLY A 43 -0.32 6.42 -2.70
CA GLY A 43 -0.73 7.20 -3.87
C GLY A 43 0.41 7.55 -4.86
N LYS A 44 1.66 7.24 -4.53
CA LYS A 44 2.86 7.57 -5.33
C LYS A 44 3.81 6.38 -5.52
N GLY A 45 3.33 5.16 -5.28
CA GLY A 45 4.06 3.91 -5.49
C GLY A 45 4.73 3.35 -4.23
N GLY A 46 4.66 4.05 -3.10
CA GLY A 46 5.01 3.51 -1.79
C GLY A 46 3.80 2.88 -1.09
N CYS A 47 4.02 2.32 0.09
CA CYS A 47 2.94 1.81 0.93
C CYS A 47 3.31 1.78 2.40
N VAL A 48 2.28 1.68 3.25
CA VAL A 48 2.44 1.38 4.66
C VAL A 48 1.88 -0.01 4.92
N VAL A 49 2.64 -0.81 5.66
CA VAL A 49 2.28 -2.14 6.09
C VAL A 49 2.16 -2.15 7.61
N ALA A 50 1.06 -2.68 8.11
CA ALA A 50 0.96 -3.11 9.50
C ALA A 50 1.14 -4.62 9.53
N SER A 51 2.09 -5.10 10.33
CA SER A 51 2.43 -6.51 10.44
C SER A 51 2.48 -6.94 11.90
N SER A 52 2.15 -8.20 12.17
CA SER A 52 2.41 -8.83 13.47
C SER A 52 3.58 -9.80 13.40
N ASP A 53 4.29 -9.94 14.52
CA ASP A 53 5.24 -11.03 14.76
C ASP A 53 4.52 -12.29 15.29
N THR A 54 5.29 -13.30 15.70
CA THR A 54 4.76 -14.55 16.28
C THR A 54 4.23 -14.40 17.70
N ASN A 55 4.52 -13.30 18.37
CA ASN A 55 4.07 -12.96 19.72
C ASN A 55 2.92 -11.94 19.69
N GLU A 56 2.25 -11.80 18.54
CA GLU A 56 1.16 -10.84 18.30
C GLU A 56 1.58 -9.37 18.49
N ARG A 57 2.88 -9.06 18.48
CA ARG A 57 3.36 -7.68 18.48
C ARG A 57 3.22 -7.09 17.11
N VAL A 58 2.59 -5.93 17.06
CA VAL A 58 2.31 -5.19 15.84
C VAL A 58 3.39 -4.13 15.61
N ARG A 59 3.71 -3.93 14.34
CA ARG A 59 4.59 -2.88 13.85
C ARG A 59 3.99 -2.24 12.60
N VAL A 60 4.20 -0.94 12.45
CA VAL A 60 3.84 -0.17 11.25
C VAL A 60 5.11 0.27 10.54
N THR A 61 5.28 -0.16 9.29
CA THR A 61 6.43 0.20 8.46
C THR A 61 5.97 0.91 7.19
N TRP A 62 6.50 2.11 6.95
CA TRP A 62 6.24 2.89 5.74
C TRP A 62 7.40 2.74 4.76
N TYR A 63 7.10 2.28 3.55
CA TYR A 63 8.04 2.14 2.44
C TYR A 63 7.83 3.21 1.39
N ASP A 64 8.93 3.71 0.83
CA ASP A 64 8.91 4.60 -0.33
C ASP A 64 8.64 3.83 -1.64
N ARG A 65 8.60 4.57 -2.75
CA ARG A 65 8.34 4.00 -4.09
C ARG A 65 9.41 3.01 -4.60
N LYS A 66 10.55 2.91 -3.93
CA LYS A 66 11.64 1.98 -4.24
C LYS A 66 11.69 0.82 -3.25
N GLY A 67 10.76 0.74 -2.30
CA GLY A 67 10.75 -0.24 -1.23
C GLY A 67 11.72 0.07 -0.08
N ALA A 68 12.27 1.29 0.00
CA ALA A 68 13.12 1.69 1.11
C ALA A 68 12.27 2.12 2.31
N VAL A 69 12.71 1.78 3.53
CA VAL A 69 12.00 2.16 4.76
C VAL A 69 12.14 3.66 4.99
N MET A 70 11.00 4.36 5.05
CA MET A 70 10.89 5.78 5.43
C MET A 70 10.65 5.95 6.93
N TYR A 71 9.90 5.02 7.51
CA TYR A 71 9.55 5.04 8.92
C TYR A 71 9.22 3.63 9.40
N GLU A 72 9.57 3.36 10.65
CA GLU A 72 9.19 2.15 11.36
C GLU A 72 8.75 2.53 12.78
N SER A 73 7.55 2.10 13.18
CA SER A 73 7.06 2.33 14.54
C SER A 73 7.82 1.46 15.55
N PRO A 74 7.85 1.84 16.83
CA PRO A 74 8.13 0.88 17.89
C PRO A 74 7.14 -0.29 17.85
N GLU A 75 7.52 -1.42 18.44
CA GLU A 75 6.61 -2.54 18.64
C GLU A 75 5.50 -2.16 19.63
N MET A 76 4.29 -2.63 19.35
CA MET A 76 3.14 -2.50 20.25
C MET A 76 2.45 -3.84 20.41
N LEU A 77 1.77 -4.05 21.53
CA LEU A 77 0.90 -5.21 21.68
C LEU A 77 -0.26 -5.11 20.70
N GLY A 78 -0.48 -6.16 19.91
CA GLY A 78 -1.66 -6.28 19.08
C GLY A 78 -2.89 -6.47 19.97
N TYR A 79 -3.85 -5.55 19.89
CA TYR A 79 -5.11 -5.69 20.61
C TYR A 79 -6.29 -5.61 19.64
N GLY A 80 -6.98 -6.74 19.50
CA GLY A 80 -8.32 -6.83 18.93
C GLY A 80 -8.46 -6.40 17.46
N PRO A 81 -9.70 -6.35 16.96
CA PRO A 81 -9.98 -5.90 15.60
C PRO A 81 -9.93 -4.37 15.56
N LEU A 82 -8.73 -3.80 15.53
CA LEU A 82 -8.52 -2.38 15.28
C LEU A 82 -7.82 -2.19 13.94
N SER A 83 -8.37 -1.30 13.11
CA SER A 83 -7.62 -0.77 11.96
C SER A 83 -6.43 0.02 12.50
N ILE A 84 -5.22 -0.47 12.25
CA ILE A 84 -3.98 0.14 12.76
C ILE A 84 -3.65 1.38 11.91
N ILE A 85 -3.71 1.25 10.58
CA ILE A 85 -3.45 2.34 9.65
C ILE A 85 -4.78 3.05 9.37
N ASN A 86 -4.86 4.34 9.71
CA ASN A 86 -6.05 5.17 9.46
C ASN A 86 -5.98 5.78 8.05
N SER A 87 -4.81 6.30 7.68
CA SER A 87 -4.59 6.89 6.37
C SER A 87 -3.11 6.94 6.01
N CYS A 88 -2.81 6.80 4.73
CA CYS A 88 -1.49 7.02 4.19
C CYS A 88 -1.59 7.86 2.91
N SER A 89 -0.65 8.78 2.77
CA SER A 89 -0.38 9.52 1.54
C SER A 89 1.14 9.67 1.41
N SER A 90 1.63 10.03 0.24
CA SER A 90 3.06 10.31 0.03
C SER A 90 3.64 11.44 0.90
N LYS A 91 2.81 12.15 1.68
CA LYS A 91 3.20 13.27 2.55
C LYS A 91 3.14 12.93 4.03
N GLN A 92 2.26 12.00 4.41
CA GLN A 92 2.02 11.66 5.81
C GLN A 92 1.38 10.28 5.96
N LEU A 93 1.65 9.68 7.11
CA LEU A 93 1.00 8.49 7.63
C LEU A 93 0.27 8.85 8.93
N LEU A 94 -0.96 8.38 9.06
CA LEU A 94 -1.76 8.42 10.28
C LEU A 94 -2.06 6.99 10.72
N TYR A 95 -1.62 6.59 11.90
CA TYR A 95 -1.88 5.27 12.46
C TYR A 95 -2.20 5.34 13.95
N THR A 96 -2.89 4.35 14.48
CA THR A 96 -3.24 4.26 15.90
C THR A 96 -2.20 3.38 16.60
N MET A 97 -1.69 3.87 17.74
CA MET A 97 -0.76 3.15 18.61
C MET A 97 -1.23 3.19 20.06
N TYR A 98 -0.78 2.25 20.88
CA TYR A 98 -1.12 2.19 22.31
C TYR A 98 0.06 2.61 23.19
N TYR A 99 -0.15 3.64 24.01
CA TYR A 99 0.80 4.10 25.04
C TYR A 99 0.12 4.15 26.42
N GLY A 100 -0.57 3.06 26.79
CA GLY A 100 -1.44 3.01 27.98
C GLY A 100 -2.90 3.38 27.68
N LEU A 101 -3.15 4.08 26.57
CA LEU A 101 -4.44 4.29 25.90
C LEU A 101 -4.19 4.37 24.38
N PRO A 102 -5.22 4.16 23.52
CA PRO A 102 -5.08 4.39 22.10
C PRO A 102 -4.73 5.86 21.82
N MET A 103 -3.83 6.10 20.88
CA MET A 103 -3.38 7.42 20.47
C MET A 103 -3.19 7.42 18.96
N LEU A 104 -3.58 8.52 18.29
CA LEU A 104 -3.21 8.73 16.89
C LEU A 104 -1.76 9.18 16.83
N VAL A 105 -0.99 8.59 15.93
CA VAL A 105 0.35 9.01 15.60
C VAL A 105 0.33 9.54 14.18
N GLN A 106 0.77 10.78 14.02
CA GLN A 106 1.03 11.38 12.73
C GLN A 106 2.52 11.29 12.44
N VAL A 107 2.86 10.77 11.25
CA VAL A 107 4.24 10.69 10.76
C VAL A 107 4.34 11.53 9.50
N SER A 108 5.23 12.52 9.50
CA SER A 108 5.52 13.30 8.31
C SER A 108 6.44 12.53 7.35
N ARG A 109 6.50 12.99 6.09
CA ARG A 109 7.31 12.38 5.03
C ARG A 109 8.80 12.16 5.37
N ASN A 110 9.37 12.99 6.25
CA ASN A 110 10.75 12.86 6.71
C ASN A 110 10.93 11.85 7.86
N GLY A 111 9.88 11.11 8.25
CA GLY A 111 9.92 10.12 9.32
C GLY A 111 9.72 10.69 10.73
N SER A 112 9.50 12.00 10.89
CA SER A 112 9.19 12.57 12.21
C SER A 112 7.80 12.16 12.66
N ALA A 113 7.72 11.50 13.83
CA ALA A 113 6.47 11.03 14.42
C ALA A 113 6.04 11.96 15.56
N LEU A 114 4.76 12.33 15.55
CA LEU A 114 4.11 13.14 16.58
C LEU A 114 2.87 12.39 17.08
N PRO A 115 2.85 11.96 18.35
CA PRO A 115 1.62 11.53 18.99
C PRO A 115 0.66 12.72 19.05
N VAL A 116 -0.51 12.59 18.45
CA VAL A 116 -1.56 13.61 18.46
C VAL A 116 -2.50 13.27 19.62
N ALA A 117 -2.26 13.91 20.77
CA ALA A 117 -3.27 14.00 21.83
C ALA A 117 -4.32 15.04 21.41
N SER A 118 -5.60 14.70 21.50
CA SER A 118 -6.67 15.62 21.10
C SER A 118 -6.69 16.90 21.94
N ILE A 119 -6.80 18.06 21.30
CA ILE A 119 -7.22 19.31 21.93
C ILE A 119 -8.67 19.56 21.45
N GLY A 120 -9.64 19.64 22.37
CA GLY A 120 -11.02 20.03 22.04
C GLY A 120 -12.12 18.96 22.11
N GLY A 121 -11.96 17.90 22.92
CA GLY A 121 -13.10 17.06 23.33
C GLY A 121 -13.33 15.73 22.59
N TYR A 122 -12.39 15.27 21.75
CA TYR A 122 -12.45 13.93 21.15
C TYR A 122 -11.29 13.05 21.64
N THR A 123 -11.54 12.17 22.61
CA THR A 123 -10.56 11.11 22.93
C THR A 123 -10.44 10.17 21.72
N ILE A 124 -9.25 10.13 21.11
CA ILE A 124 -8.91 9.12 20.10
C ILE A 124 -8.76 7.78 20.83
N GLY A 125 -9.86 7.09 21.11
CA GLY A 125 -9.83 5.86 21.91
C GLY A 125 -11.15 5.12 22.14
N GLY A 126 -12.27 5.55 21.53
CA GLY A 126 -13.51 4.76 21.42
C GLY A 126 -13.74 4.35 19.96
N PRO A 127 -14.34 3.18 19.68
CA PRO A 127 -14.13 2.48 18.42
C PRO A 127 -14.85 3.21 17.28
N ILE A 128 -14.09 3.84 16.39
CA ILE A 128 -14.57 4.00 15.03
C ILE A 128 -14.26 2.69 14.32
N ALA A 129 -15.22 1.77 14.33
CA ALA A 129 -15.17 0.58 13.49
C ALA A 129 -15.30 1.05 12.03
N VAL A 130 -14.18 1.18 11.34
CA VAL A 130 -14.14 1.28 9.87
C VAL A 130 -13.25 0.16 9.35
N PHE A 131 -13.87 -0.94 8.97
CA PHE A 131 -13.24 -1.95 8.11
C PHE A 131 -13.80 -1.79 6.69
N PRO A 132 -13.02 -2.00 5.61
CA PRO A 132 -11.68 -2.56 5.53
C PRO A 132 -10.68 -1.56 4.93
N ALA A 133 -9.73 -1.05 5.73
CA ALA A 133 -8.80 -0.03 5.25
C ALA A 133 -7.54 -0.60 4.57
N SER A 134 -7.67 -1.68 3.79
CA SER A 134 -6.58 -2.09 2.89
C SER A 134 -6.78 -1.47 1.52
N ARG A 135 -5.80 -0.70 1.06
CA ARG A 135 -5.78 -0.07 -0.26
C ARG A 135 -4.60 -0.61 -1.02
N PHE A 136 -4.87 -1.58 -1.89
CA PHE A 136 -3.83 -2.27 -2.64
C PHE A 136 -3.43 -1.55 -3.93
N ALA A 137 -4.25 -0.66 -4.47
CA ALA A 137 -3.95 0.04 -5.72
C ALA A 137 -3.80 1.55 -5.52
N ASP A 138 -2.98 2.16 -6.38
CA ASP A 138 -2.82 3.61 -6.52
C ASP A 138 -2.62 4.00 -7.98
N ALA A 139 -2.46 5.29 -8.28
CA ALA A 139 -2.25 5.77 -9.64
C ALA A 139 -0.95 5.27 -10.32
N LYS A 140 -0.07 4.58 -9.59
CA LYS A 140 1.21 4.06 -10.09
C LYS A 140 1.20 2.55 -10.29
N GLY A 141 0.16 1.84 -9.84
CA GLY A 141 0.18 0.38 -9.82
C GLY A 141 -0.64 -0.21 -8.67
N PHE A 142 -0.26 -1.42 -8.27
CA PHE A 142 -0.93 -2.14 -7.21
C PHE A 142 0.02 -3.06 -6.45
N PHE A 143 -0.42 -3.47 -5.28
CA PHE A 143 0.26 -4.39 -4.38
C PHE A 143 -0.47 -5.72 -4.36
N VAL A 144 0.28 -6.81 -4.32
CA VAL A 144 -0.21 -8.17 -4.14
C VAL A 144 0.36 -8.72 -2.85
N ILE A 145 -0.50 -9.34 -2.03
CA ILE A 145 -0.09 -10.20 -0.93
C ILE A 145 -0.51 -11.62 -1.27
N ASN A 146 0.40 -12.59 -1.11
CA ASN A 146 0.03 -13.99 -1.29
C ASN A 146 -0.65 -14.49 -0.01
N VAL A 147 -1.94 -14.79 -0.12
CA VAL A 147 -2.74 -15.42 0.92
C VAL A 147 -2.96 -16.86 0.48
N ASP A 148 -2.03 -17.73 0.82
CA ASP A 148 -2.28 -19.17 0.74
C ASP A 148 -3.18 -19.53 1.92
N THR A 149 -4.19 -20.37 1.70
CA THR A 149 -5.30 -20.61 2.64
C THR A 149 -4.87 -21.09 4.04
N ASN A 150 -3.62 -21.53 4.19
CA ASN A 150 -3.04 -21.99 5.46
C ASN A 150 -1.80 -21.22 5.90
N ILE A 151 -1.40 -20.16 5.20
CA ILE A 151 -0.16 -19.42 5.50
C ILE A 151 -0.46 -17.91 5.58
N PRO A 152 -0.10 -17.25 6.69
CA PRO A 152 -0.19 -15.80 6.80
C PRO A 152 0.53 -15.08 5.66
N ALA A 153 0.02 -13.92 5.25
CA ALA A 153 0.67 -13.11 4.22
C ALA A 153 2.02 -12.60 4.75
N LYS A 154 3.13 -13.06 4.17
CA LYS A 154 4.48 -12.73 4.67
C LYS A 154 5.13 -11.53 4.00
N ARG A 155 4.68 -11.16 2.80
CA ARG A 155 5.28 -10.09 1.99
C ARG A 155 4.23 -9.42 1.13
N ALA A 156 4.45 -8.14 0.85
CA ALA A 156 3.75 -7.41 -0.19
C ALA A 156 4.67 -7.21 -1.40
N VAL A 157 4.14 -7.44 -2.60
CA VAL A 157 4.85 -7.29 -3.86
C VAL A 157 4.23 -6.14 -4.64
N ARG A 158 5.05 -5.19 -5.08
CA ARG A 158 4.63 -4.05 -5.89
C ARG A 158 4.68 -4.37 -7.37
N TYR A 159 3.60 -4.08 -8.07
CA TYR A 159 3.51 -4.07 -9.54
C TYR A 159 3.16 -2.67 -10.06
N SER A 160 3.74 -2.25 -11.18
CA SER A 160 3.36 -1.00 -11.87
C SER A 160 2.36 -1.21 -13.00
N TYR A 161 1.49 -0.21 -13.20
CA TYR A 161 0.76 -0.04 -14.45
C TYR A 161 1.75 0.50 -15.49
N LYS A 162 2.12 -0.31 -16.48
CA LYS A 162 2.99 0.13 -17.59
C LYS A 162 2.33 1.19 -18.45
#